data_AF-A0A2V9WHA0-F1
#
_entry.id   AF-A0A2V9WHA0-F1
#
_cell.length_a   1.000
_cell.length_b   1.000
_cell.length_c   1.000
_cell.angle_alpha   90.00
_cell.angle_beta   90.00
_cell.angle_gamma   90.00
#
_symmetry.space_group_name_H-M   'P 1'
#
loop_
_entity.id
_entity.type
_entity.pdbx_description
1 polymer ?
#
loop_
_entity_poly.entity_id
_entity_poly.type
_entity_poly.pdbx_seq_one_letter_code
_entity_poly.pdbx_strand_id
1 'polypeptide(L)'
;MPEAVRLESECSVPGWRLVKALDRCGLDREIREAGWTFFCLAGEIRTTVFGIDEEEMVCRTIEEILVRLKLEEFNSLEITRVASEASKRFLGVLCVTVSAQSQHIQGPARLAAA
;
A
#
# COMPACT_ATOMS: atom_id res chain seq x y z
N MET A 1 -12.01 -7.21 3.35
CA MET A 1 -12.36 -5.78 3.55
C MET A 1 -13.85 -5.71 3.81
N PRO A 2 -14.31 -4.95 4.83
CA PRO A 2 -15.74 -4.71 5.03
C PRO A 2 -16.37 -4.12 3.77
N GLU A 3 -17.58 -4.54 3.41
CA GLU A 3 -18.31 -4.02 2.25
C GLU A 3 -18.55 -2.50 2.30
N ALA A 4 -18.49 -1.92 3.52
CA ALA A 4 -18.60 -0.50 3.77
C ALA A 4 -17.45 0.34 3.19
N VAL A 5 -16.27 -0.26 2.96
CA VAL A 5 -15.11 0.46 2.42
C VAL A 5 -15.14 0.36 0.89
N ARG A 6 -15.82 1.33 0.26
CA ARG A 6 -15.78 1.51 -1.20
C ARG A 6 -14.45 2.16 -1.58
N LEU A 7 -13.73 1.50 -2.48
CA LEU A 7 -12.34 1.81 -2.82
C LEU A 7 -12.22 1.95 -4.33
N GLU A 8 -11.83 3.13 -4.80
CA GLU A 8 -11.53 3.43 -6.20
C GLU A 8 -10.13 2.93 -6.57
N SER A 9 -9.98 2.31 -7.74
CA SER A 9 -8.75 1.63 -8.15
C SER A 9 -8.27 2.15 -9.51
N GLU A 10 -7.08 2.76 -9.54
CA GLU A 10 -6.40 3.17 -10.79
C GLU A 10 -5.16 2.29 -11.10
N CYS A 11 -4.34 1.86 -10.12
CA CYS A 11 -3.32 0.81 -10.35
C CYS A 11 -3.95 -0.59 -10.20
N SER A 12 -3.92 -1.39 -11.27
CA SER A 12 -4.47 -2.75 -11.31
C SER A 12 -3.43 -3.79 -10.88
N VAL A 13 -3.02 -3.79 -9.62
CA VAL A 13 -2.16 -4.87 -9.10
C VAL A 13 -3.03 -6.08 -8.73
N PRO A 14 -2.84 -7.28 -9.33
CA PRO A 14 -3.72 -8.42 -9.12
C PRO A 14 -3.87 -8.81 -7.65
N GLY A 15 -5.12 -8.94 -7.17
CA GLY A 15 -5.43 -9.30 -5.78
C GLY A 15 -5.31 -8.15 -4.77
N TRP A 16 -4.86 -6.97 -5.21
CA TRP A 16 -4.74 -5.77 -4.39
C TRP A 16 -5.73 -4.70 -4.85
N ARG A 17 -6.07 -3.79 -3.95
CA ARG A 17 -6.92 -2.63 -4.27
C ARG A 17 -6.35 -1.38 -3.64
N LEU A 18 -6.29 -0.31 -4.42
CA LEU A 18 -5.85 1.00 -3.95
C LEU A 18 -6.93 1.67 -3.09
N VAL A 19 -6.50 2.38 -2.06
CA VAL A 19 -7.36 3.21 -1.19
C VAL A 19 -6.93 4.66 -1.30
N LYS A 20 -7.76 5.52 -1.93
CA LYS A 20 -7.45 6.95 -2.09
C LYS A 20 -8.34 7.88 -1.24
N ALA A 21 -9.54 7.44 -0.88
CA ALA A 21 -10.55 8.32 -0.28
C ALA A 21 -10.28 8.71 1.18
N LEU A 22 -9.39 8.01 1.86
CA LEU A 22 -9.07 8.20 3.27
C LEU A 22 -7.56 8.30 3.44
N ASP A 23 -7.12 9.25 4.26
CA ASP A 23 -5.76 9.21 4.80
C ASP A 23 -5.63 8.06 5.81
N ARG A 24 -4.41 7.83 6.29
CA ARG A 24 -4.11 6.76 7.25
C ARG A 24 -5.01 6.81 8.49
N CYS A 25 -5.25 8.01 9.03
CA CYS A 25 -6.04 8.22 10.24
C CYS A 25 -7.53 7.95 9.99
N GLY A 26 -8.05 8.42 8.86
CA GLY A 26 -9.42 8.15 8.43
C GLY A 26 -9.66 6.66 8.22
N LEU A 27 -8.73 5.97 7.55
CA LEU A 27 -8.82 4.52 7.33
C LEU A 27 -8.73 3.74 8.66
N ASP A 28 -7.80 4.09 9.55
CA ASP A 28 -7.69 3.46 10.87
C ASP A 28 -8.98 3.63 11.69
N ARG A 29 -9.60 4.82 11.63
CA ARG A 29 -10.88 5.08 12.31
C ARG A 29 -12.00 4.18 11.78
N GLU A 30 -12.22 4.13 10.47
CA GLU A 30 -13.28 3.30 9.87
C GLU A 30 -13.08 1.81 10.17
N ILE A 31 -11.83 1.32 10.11
CA ILE A 31 -11.51 -0.07 10.44
C ILE A 31 -11.83 -0.36 11.92
N ARG A 32 -11.43 0.54 12.83
CA ARG A 32 -11.70 0.39 14.27
C ARG A 32 -13.18 0.48 14.62
N GLU A 33 -13.92 1.40 14.00
CA GLU A 33 -15.37 1.53 14.17
C GLU A 33 -16.12 0.28 13.70
N ALA A 34 -15.60 -0.43 12.68
CA ALA A 34 -16.11 -1.72 12.25
C ALA A 34 -15.73 -2.89 13.19
N GLY A 35 -14.94 -2.64 14.24
CA GLY A 35 -14.47 -3.66 15.19
C GLY A 35 -13.24 -4.45 14.72
N TRP A 36 -12.52 -3.95 13.72
CA TRP A 36 -11.31 -4.58 13.17
C TRP A 36 -10.06 -3.91 13.75
N THR A 37 -8.91 -4.59 13.67
CA THR A 37 -7.62 -4.06 14.10
C THR A 37 -6.76 -3.73 12.88
N PHE A 38 -6.08 -2.58 12.88
CA PHE A 38 -5.12 -2.16 11.87
C PHE A 38 -3.80 -1.78 12.53
N PHE A 39 -2.70 -2.39 12.11
CA PHE A 39 -1.38 -2.14 12.73
C PHE A 39 -0.23 -2.33 11.76
N CYS A 40 0.87 -1.61 12.04
CA CYS A 40 2.08 -1.63 11.24
C CYS A 40 2.96 -2.82 11.64
N LEU A 41 3.34 -3.61 10.64
CA LEU A 41 4.38 -4.61 10.76
C LEU A 41 5.69 -3.87 10.44
N ALA A 42 6.48 -3.59 11.47
CA ALA A 42 7.61 -2.67 11.41
C ALA A 42 8.56 -2.93 10.22
N GLY A 43 9.02 -1.84 9.59
CA GLY A 43 9.99 -1.85 8.49
C GLY A 43 9.52 -1.00 7.31
N GLU A 44 10.22 0.10 7.01
CA GLU A 44 10.01 0.82 5.74
C GLU A 44 10.67 0.02 4.62
N ILE A 45 9.90 -0.29 3.58
CA ILE A 45 10.41 -0.83 2.32
C ILE A 45 10.56 0.34 1.36
N ARG A 46 11.68 0.35 0.64
CA ARG A 46 11.93 1.31 -0.43
C ARG A 46 12.33 0.58 -1.70
N THR A 47 11.68 0.93 -2.80
CA THR A 47 12.02 0.44 -4.13
C THR A 47 12.16 1.63 -5.08
N THR A 48 13.13 1.54 -5.98
CA THR A 48 13.43 2.54 -6.99
C THR A 48 13.44 1.88 -8.36
N VAL A 49 12.73 2.45 -9.32
CA VAL A 49 12.71 2.00 -10.72
C VAL A 49 13.03 3.15 -11.67
N PHE A 50 13.44 2.80 -12.89
CA PHE A 50 13.78 3.75 -13.96
C PHE A 50 12.90 3.49 -15.18
N GLY A 51 12.58 4.54 -15.94
CA GLY A 51 11.67 4.45 -17.07
C GLY A 51 11.34 5.78 -17.74
N ILE A 52 10.26 5.79 -18.51
CA ILE A 52 9.80 6.93 -19.32
C ILE A 52 8.39 7.40 -18.97
N ASP A 53 7.57 6.52 -18.39
CA ASP A 53 6.21 6.82 -17.95
C ASP A 53 6.13 6.74 -16.42
N GLU A 54 5.67 7.82 -15.80
CA GLU A 54 5.66 7.96 -14.35
C GLU A 54 4.65 7.04 -13.67
N GLU A 55 3.47 6.91 -14.28
CA GLU A 55 2.37 6.11 -13.73
C GLU A 55 2.69 4.61 -13.79
N GLU A 56 3.19 4.14 -14.93
CA GLU A 56 3.67 2.77 -15.11
C GLU A 56 4.79 2.43 -14.12
N MET A 57 5.74 3.36 -13.94
CA MET A 57 6.82 3.20 -12.96
C MET A 57 6.30 3.09 -11.52
N VAL A 58 5.29 3.88 -11.13
CA VAL A 58 4.69 3.77 -9.80
C VAL A 58 4.06 2.39 -9.61
N CYS A 59 3.21 1.93 -10.54
CA CYS A 59 2.57 0.61 -10.41
C CYS A 59 3.62 -0.51 -10.37
N ARG A 60 4.65 -0.47 -11.23
CA ARG A 60 5.76 -1.44 -11.21
C ARG A 60 6.51 -1.44 -9.87
N THR A 61 6.75 -0.27 -9.30
CA THR A 61 7.44 -0.16 -8.00
C THR A 61 6.62 -0.83 -6.89
N ILE A 62 5.30 -0.67 -6.92
CA ILE A 62 4.37 -1.31 -5.98
C ILE A 62 4.39 -2.83 -6.15
N GLU A 63 4.32 -3.33 -7.39
CA GLU A 63 4.41 -4.77 -7.68
C GLU A 63 5.72 -5.37 -7.15
N GLU A 64 6.85 -4.68 -7.37
CA GLU A 64 8.16 -5.11 -6.85
C GLU A 64 8.19 -5.15 -5.31
N ILE A 65 7.56 -4.19 -4.62
CA ILE A 65 7.44 -4.21 -3.15
C ILE A 65 6.64 -5.44 -2.69
N LEU A 66 5.51 -5.72 -3.35
CA LEU A 66 4.64 -6.83 -2.99
C LEU A 66 5.31 -8.20 -3.21
N VAL A 67 6.06 -8.35 -4.31
CA VAL A 67 6.86 -9.55 -4.57
C VAL A 67 7.95 -9.72 -3.51
N ARG A 68 8.63 -8.63 -3.12
CA ARG A 68 9.71 -8.67 -2.11
C ARG A 68 9.21 -9.05 -0.72
N LEU A 69 8.05 -8.56 -0.33
CA LEU A 69 7.56 -8.70 1.03
C LEU A 69 7.06 -10.11 1.37
N LYS A 70 6.88 -11.01 0.39
CA LYS A 70 6.19 -12.31 0.54
C LYS A 70 4.81 -12.12 1.19
N LEU A 71 3.76 -12.29 0.39
CA LEU A 71 2.36 -11.96 0.73
C LEU A 71 1.78 -12.62 2.00
N GLU A 72 2.51 -13.52 2.65
CA GLU A 72 2.01 -14.35 3.76
C GLU A 72 1.94 -13.58 5.10
N GLU A 73 2.76 -12.54 5.30
CA GLU A 73 2.84 -11.85 6.60
C GLU A 73 1.95 -10.60 6.71
N PHE A 74 1.47 -10.03 5.59
CA PHE A 74 0.73 -8.75 5.57
C PHE A 74 -0.40 -8.78 4.54
N ASN A 75 -1.44 -7.98 4.77
CA ASN A 75 -2.61 -7.90 3.88
C ASN A 75 -3.01 -6.47 3.52
N SER A 76 -2.17 -5.49 3.89
CA SER A 76 -2.34 -4.09 3.60
C SER A 76 -0.96 -3.42 3.46
N LEU A 77 -0.85 -2.44 2.56
CA LEU A 77 0.40 -1.73 2.32
C LEU A 77 0.10 -0.23 2.32
N GLU A 78 0.77 0.52 3.19
CA GLU A 78 0.69 1.98 3.23
C GLU A 78 1.82 2.57 2.40
N ILE A 79 1.49 3.31 1.34
CA ILE A 79 2.49 4.09 0.59
C ILE A 79 2.73 5.39 1.35
N THR A 80 3.90 5.51 1.97
CA THR A 80 4.25 6.67 2.80
C THR A 80 4.85 7.81 1.98
N ARG A 81 5.50 7.48 0.84
CA ARG A 81 6.08 8.47 -0.05
C ARG A 81 6.18 7.94 -1.47
N VAL A 82 5.73 8.74 -2.43
CA VAL A 82 6.11 8.62 -3.85
C VAL A 82 7.06 9.78 -4.14
N ALA A 83 8.33 9.48 -4.31
CA ALA A 83 9.34 10.44 -4.70
C ALA A 83 9.56 10.31 -6.21
N SER A 84 8.72 11.01 -6.95
CA SER A 84 8.89 11.28 -8.37
C SER A 84 9.12 12.78 -8.51
N GLU A 85 10.34 13.19 -8.85
CA GLU A 85 10.63 14.59 -9.15
C GLU A 85 11.08 14.62 -10.61
N ALA A 86 10.48 15.49 -11.43
CA ALA A 86 10.90 15.68 -12.83
C ALA A 86 12.40 16.01 -12.98
N SER A 87 13.04 16.47 -11.89
CA SER A 87 14.47 16.72 -11.75
C SER A 87 15.30 15.48 -11.36
N LYS A 88 14.70 14.41 -10.82
CA LYS A 88 15.34 13.11 -10.59
C LYS A 88 15.42 12.32 -11.88
N ARG A 89 16.15 12.87 -12.84
CA ARG A 89 16.68 12.08 -13.94
C ARG A 89 18.05 11.57 -13.54
N PHE A 90 18.23 10.26 -13.49
CA PHE A 90 19.54 9.65 -13.34
C PHE A 90 20.05 9.31 -14.74
N LEU A 91 21.16 9.92 -15.16
CA LEU A 91 21.73 9.73 -16.49
C LEU A 91 20.72 10.00 -17.63
N GLY A 92 19.77 10.92 -17.42
CA GLY A 92 18.76 11.30 -18.42
C GLY A 92 17.47 10.47 -18.40
N VAL A 93 17.37 9.43 -17.57
CA VAL A 93 16.18 8.57 -17.44
C VAL A 93 15.40 8.94 -16.18
N LEU A 94 14.06 8.96 -16.25
CA LEU A 94 13.23 9.23 -15.06
C LEU A 94 13.45 8.16 -13.99
N CYS A 95 13.38 8.58 -12.74
CA CYS A 95 13.55 7.72 -11.58
C CYS A 95 12.40 7.96 -10.60
N VAL A 96 11.68 6.89 -10.26
CA VAL A 96 10.63 6.89 -9.25
C VAL A 96 11.09 6.06 -8.07
N THR A 97 10.95 6.60 -6.87
CA THR A 97 11.17 5.86 -5.63
C THR A 97 9.90 5.84 -4.79
N VAL A 98 9.43 4.65 -4.44
CA VAL A 98 8.30 4.47 -3.54
C VAL A 98 8.81 3.95 -2.20
N SER A 99 8.42 4.62 -1.12
CA SER A 99 8.52 4.12 0.25
C SER A 99 7.15 3.62 0.71
N ALA A 100 7.15 2.49 1.40
CA ALA A 100 5.93 1.88 1.93
C ALA A 100 6.17 1.20 3.27
N GLN A 101 5.10 0.99 4.02
CA GLN A 101 5.07 0.20 5.26
C GLN A 101 4.07 -0.94 5.11
N SER A 102 4.50 -2.15 5.48
CA SER A 102 3.59 -3.29 5.61
C SER A 102 2.63 -3.05 6.78
N GLN A 103 1.35 -3.23 6.51
CA GLN A 103 0.29 -3.13 7.49
C GLN A 103 -0.49 -4.45 7.52
N HIS A 104 -1.14 -4.70 8.65
CA HIS A 104 -1.93 -5.89 8.84
C HIS A 104 -3.28 -5.55 9.43
N ILE A 105 -4.32 -6.08 8.81
CA ILE A 105 -5.72 -5.87 9.14
C ILE A 105 -6.29 -7.20 9.64
N GLN A 106 -6.80 -7.20 10.88
CA GLN A 106 -7.43 -8.37 11.50
C GLN A 106 -8.91 -8.10 11.74
N GLY A 107 -9.74 -9.07 11.38
CA GLY A 107 -11.14 -9.06 11.76
C GLY A 107 -11.32 -9.14 13.28
N PRO A 108 -12.53 -8.84 13.79
CA PRO A 108 -12.84 -8.98 15.20
C PRO A 108 -12.53 -10.40 15.67
N ALA A 109 -11.95 -10.50 16.87
CA ALA A 109 -11.76 -11.80 17.51
C ALA A 109 -13.13 -12.46 17.66
N ARG A 110 -13.33 -13.63 17.04
CA ARG A 110 -14.48 -14.48 17.37
C ARG A 110 -14.25 -14.97 18.78
N LEU A 111 -14.97 -14.40 19.75
CA LEU A 111 -15.17 -15.06 21.03
C LEU A 111 -15.81 -16.42 20.71
N ALA A 112 -15.09 -17.51 20.94
CA ALA A 112 -15.68 -18.83 20.94
C ALA A 112 -16.74 -18.83 22.05
N ALA A 113 -18.00 -19.05 21.68
CA ALA A 113 -19.06 -19.28 22.66
C ALA A 113 -18.67 -20.53 23.46
N ALA A 114 -18.57 -20.38 24.78
CA ALA A 114 -18.33 -21.47 25.73
C ALA A 114 -19.58 -22.35 25.89
#